data_AF-A0A1Q6LTS6-F1
#
_entry.id   AF-A0A1Q6LTS6-F1
#
_cell.length_a   1.000
_cell.length_b   1.000
_cell.length_c   1.000
_cell.angle_alpha   90.00
_cell.angle_beta   90.00
_cell.angle_gamma   90.00
#
_symmetry.space_group_name_H-M   'P 1'
#
loop_
_entity.id
_entity.type
_entity.pdbx_description
1 polymer ?
#
loop_
_entity_poly.entity_id
_entity_poly.type
_entity_poly.pdbx_seq_one_letter_code
_entity_poly.pdbx_strand_id
1 'polypeptide(L)'
;EPKLTYDVSSKARLLETDTYRVSGCKAFYGFLAGICAGNYDVTDILIDATFKIVGREYQKLVQFFDMLSELSEAQDVDFYFTISCDKEDLPVEVFDYCEEL
;
A
#
# COMPACT_ATOMS: atom_id res chain seq x y z
N GLU A 1 -10.90 20.98 -5.47
CA GLU A 1 -10.50 21.46 -4.14
C GLU A 1 -10.13 20.25 -3.30
N PRO A 2 -8.94 20.19 -2.65
CA PRO A 2 -8.61 19.03 -1.83
C PRO A 2 -9.39 19.18 -0.52
N LYS A 3 -10.58 18.58 -0.48
CA LYS A 3 -11.51 18.62 0.66
C LYS A 3 -11.04 17.80 1.88
N LEU A 4 -9.95 17.04 1.76
CA LEU A 4 -9.52 16.08 2.78
C LEU A 4 -8.52 16.64 3.80
N THR A 5 -7.88 17.79 3.56
CA THR A 5 -6.75 18.24 4.40
C THR A 5 -7.18 18.75 5.78
N TYR A 6 -8.45 19.10 5.98
CA TYR A 6 -8.96 19.66 7.25
C TYR A 6 -9.78 18.67 8.08
N ASP A 7 -10.28 17.59 7.47
CA ASP A 7 -11.11 16.57 8.14
C ASP A 7 -10.30 15.34 8.61
N VAL A 8 -9.03 15.27 8.24
CA VAL A 8 -8.12 14.20 8.64
C VAL A 8 -7.40 14.59 9.94
N SER A 9 -7.42 13.69 10.91
CA SER A 9 -6.72 13.88 12.20
C SER A 9 -5.26 14.26 11.98
N SER A 10 -4.71 15.14 12.81
CA SER A 10 -3.28 15.48 12.80
C SER A 10 -2.35 14.28 13.08
N LYS A 11 -2.92 13.16 13.54
CA LYS A 11 -2.21 11.88 13.70
C LYS A 11 -1.98 11.14 12.39
N ALA A 12 -2.76 11.46 11.35
CA ALA A 12 -2.62 10.85 10.03
C ALA A 12 -1.91 11.82 9.08
N ARG A 13 -1.14 11.25 8.16
CA ARG A 13 -0.43 12.01 7.13
C ARG A 13 -0.93 11.59 5.76
N LEU A 14 -1.43 12.56 4.99
CA LEU A 14 -1.80 12.33 3.60
C LEU A 14 -0.55 12.40 2.73
N LEU A 15 -0.34 11.35 1.92
CA LEU A 15 0.75 11.24 0.96
C LEU A 15 0.15 10.95 -0.42
N GLU A 16 0.62 11.67 -1.43
CA GLU A 16 0.17 11.49 -2.81
C GLU A 16 1.32 10.95 -3.66
N THR A 17 1.17 9.73 -4.17
CA THR A 17 2.22 9.05 -4.96
C THR A 17 2.57 9.80 -6.24
N ASP A 18 1.58 10.45 -6.88
CA ASP A 18 1.76 11.20 -8.13
C ASP A 18 2.70 12.40 -7.94
N THR A 19 2.62 13.07 -6.77
CA THR A 19 3.50 14.20 -6.43
C THR A 19 4.98 13.77 -6.42
N TYR A 20 5.27 12.54 -5.97
CA TYR A 20 6.61 11.98 -5.92
C TYR A 20 6.97 11.12 -7.15
N ARG A 21 6.06 11.04 -8.13
CA ARG A 21 6.19 10.19 -9.34
C ARG A 21 6.47 8.72 -9.01
N VAL A 22 5.90 8.23 -7.91
CA VAL A 22 6.05 6.83 -7.48
C VAL A 22 5.13 5.97 -8.35
N SER A 23 5.74 5.06 -9.12
CA SER A 23 5.03 4.13 -10.00
C SER A 23 5.81 2.83 -10.17
N GLY A 24 5.08 1.72 -10.29
CA GLY A 24 5.62 0.37 -10.34
C GLY A 24 5.97 -0.20 -8.95
N CYS A 25 5.96 -1.54 -8.87
CA CYS A 25 6.10 -2.28 -7.61
C CYS A 25 7.36 -1.90 -6.82
N LYS A 26 8.54 -1.84 -7.47
CA LYS A 26 9.82 -1.56 -6.78
C LYS A 26 9.90 -0.16 -6.21
N ALA A 27 9.47 0.85 -6.97
CA ALA A 27 9.49 2.23 -6.50
C ALA A 27 8.49 2.42 -5.35
N PHE A 28 7.33 1.78 -5.46
CA PHE A 28 6.32 1.85 -4.41
C PHE A 28 6.75 1.14 -3.13
N TYR A 29 7.34 -0.05 -3.23
CA TYR A 29 7.97 -0.72 -2.09
C TYR A 29 9.01 0.16 -1.40
N GLY A 30 9.93 0.76 -2.17
CA GLY A 30 10.95 1.65 -1.61
C GLY A 30 10.35 2.89 -0.93
N PHE A 31 9.23 3.40 -1.45
CA PHE A 31 8.50 4.51 -0.84
C PHE A 31 7.90 4.11 0.52
N LEU A 32 7.24 2.95 0.60
CA LEU A 32 6.67 2.43 1.85
C LEU A 32 7.75 2.10 2.89
N ALA A 33 8.82 1.41 2.47
CA ALA A 33 9.97 1.13 3.33
C ALA A 33 10.63 2.42 3.84
N GLY A 34 10.72 3.47 3.00
CA GLY A 34 11.22 4.77 3.40
C GLY A 34 10.34 5.48 4.43
N ILE A 35 9.01 5.31 4.36
CA ILE A 35 8.07 5.82 5.36
C ILE A 35 8.32 5.12 6.70
N CYS A 36 8.40 3.78 6.70
CA CYS A 36 8.65 2.99 7.92
C CYS A 36 10.00 3.36 8.55
N ALA A 37 11.06 3.44 7.74
CA ALA A 37 12.40 3.82 8.21
C ALA A 37 12.47 5.28 8.71
N GLY A 38 11.61 6.16 8.20
CA GLY A 38 11.57 7.58 8.56
C GLY A 38 10.73 7.88 9.80
N ASN A 39 9.81 6.99 10.20
CA ASN A 39 8.95 7.19 11.35
C ASN A 39 8.53 5.85 11.98
N TYR A 40 9.18 5.48 13.08
CA TYR A 40 8.92 4.25 13.84
C TYR A 40 7.58 4.27 14.61
N ASP A 41 6.90 5.42 14.71
CA ASP A 41 5.57 5.50 15.35
C ASP A 41 4.42 5.21 14.35
N VAL A 42 4.72 4.90 13.10
CA VAL A 42 3.69 4.50 12.12
C VAL A 42 3.25 3.09 12.43
N THR A 43 1.95 2.89 12.61
CA THR A 43 1.32 1.58 12.85
C THR A 43 0.50 1.11 11.66
N ASP A 44 -0.17 2.03 10.97
CA ASP A 44 -1.11 1.73 9.90
C ASP A 44 -0.81 2.58 8.66
N ILE A 45 -0.76 1.92 7.50
CA ILE A 45 -0.66 2.60 6.20
C ILE A 45 -1.85 2.18 5.34
N LEU A 46 -2.65 3.15 4.94
CA LEU A 46 -3.82 2.96 4.07
C LEU A 46 -3.48 3.41 2.65
N ILE A 47 -3.62 2.50 1.69
CA ILE A 47 -3.28 2.68 0.29
C ILE A 47 -4.55 2.59 -0.53
N ASP A 48 -4.83 3.67 -1.28
CA ASP A 48 -5.88 3.69 -2.28
C ASP A 48 -5.32 3.60 -3.70
N ALA A 49 -6.17 3.21 -4.65
CA ALA A 49 -5.86 3.14 -6.07
C ALA A 49 -4.63 2.26 -6.40
N THR A 50 -4.48 1.12 -5.72
CA THR A 50 -3.32 0.22 -5.84
C THR A 50 -2.93 -0.08 -7.28
N PHE A 51 -3.88 -0.44 -8.15
CA PHE A 51 -3.61 -0.74 -9.56
C PHE A 51 -3.12 0.45 -10.38
N LYS A 52 -3.42 1.69 -9.97
CA LYS A 52 -2.87 2.90 -10.59
C LYS A 52 -1.36 3.01 -10.32
N ILE A 53 -0.91 2.54 -9.16
CA ILE A 53 0.48 2.64 -8.72
C ILE A 53 1.30 1.46 -9.25
N VAL A 54 0.87 0.22 -8.97
CA VAL A 54 1.65 -0.99 -9.30
C VAL A 54 1.39 -1.54 -10.70
N GLY A 55 0.31 -1.11 -11.35
CA GLY A 55 -0.16 -1.59 -12.65
C GLY A 55 -1.16 -2.75 -12.52
N ARG A 56 -1.98 -2.94 -13.56
CA ARG A 56 -3.05 -3.95 -13.58
C ARG A 56 -2.57 -5.32 -14.07
N GLU A 57 -1.55 -5.86 -13.40
CA GLU A 57 -1.05 -7.22 -13.63
C GLU A 57 -1.10 -8.00 -12.32
N TYR A 58 -2.04 -8.96 -12.25
CA TYR A 58 -2.30 -9.71 -11.02
C TYR A 58 -1.09 -10.49 -10.49
N GLN A 59 -0.28 -11.05 -11.38
CA GLN A 59 0.95 -11.76 -10.98
C GLN A 59 2.00 -10.84 -10.35
N LYS A 60 2.09 -9.58 -10.81
CA LYS A 60 2.96 -8.58 -10.18
C LYS A 60 2.43 -8.14 -8.82
N LEU A 61 1.11 -8.14 -8.64
CA LEU A 61 0.47 -7.84 -7.36
C LEU A 61 0.84 -8.88 -6.30
N VAL A 62 0.78 -10.18 -6.63
CA VAL A 62 1.20 -11.27 -5.72
C VAL A 62 2.66 -11.09 -5.30
N GLN A 63 3.57 -10.89 -6.26
CA GLN A 63 4.99 -10.65 -5.95
C GLN A 63 5.21 -9.40 -5.10
N PHE A 64 4.38 -8.37 -5.29
CA PHE A 64 4.46 -7.15 -4.49
C PHE A 64 4.03 -7.40 -3.04
N PHE A 65 2.95 -8.16 -2.82
CA PHE A 65 2.50 -8.49 -1.47
C PHE A 65 3.44 -9.45 -0.74
N ASP A 66 4.06 -10.39 -1.46
CA ASP A 66 5.13 -11.24 -0.90
C ASP A 66 6.31 -10.40 -0.37
N MET A 67 6.82 -9.45 -1.16
CA MET A 67 7.87 -8.55 -0.67
C MET A 67 7.41 -7.64 0.47
N LEU A 68 6.13 -7.25 0.49
CA LEU A 68 5.60 -6.31 1.47
C LEU A 68 5.27 -6.99 2.81
N SER A 69 4.88 -8.27 2.81
CA SER A 69 4.60 -9.03 4.03
C SER A 69 5.86 -9.12 4.91
N GLU A 70 7.03 -9.35 4.32
CA GLU A 70 8.31 -9.32 5.03
C GLU A 70 8.56 -7.95 5.71
N LEU A 71 8.22 -6.85 5.03
CA LEU A 71 8.35 -5.51 5.59
C LEU A 71 7.34 -5.26 6.71
N SER A 72 6.10 -5.70 6.52
CA SER A 72 5.01 -5.60 7.51
C SER A 72 5.41 -6.25 8.83
N GLU A 73 5.87 -7.50 8.79
CA GLU A 73 6.34 -8.23 9.97
C GLU A 73 7.59 -7.60 10.59
N ALA A 74 8.56 -7.18 9.76
CA ALA A 74 9.81 -6.63 10.25
C ALA A 74 9.66 -5.26 10.92
N GLN A 75 8.63 -4.49 10.56
CA GLN A 75 8.40 -3.13 11.08
C GLN A 75 7.21 -3.04 12.03
N ASP A 76 6.43 -4.12 12.22
CA ASP A 76 5.19 -4.13 13.00
C ASP A 76 4.19 -3.06 12.50
N VAL A 77 3.99 -3.03 11.17
CA VAL A 77 3.11 -2.08 10.47
C VAL A 77 2.06 -2.83 9.66
N ASP A 78 0.80 -2.46 9.83
CA ASP A 78 -0.33 -2.99 9.08
C ASP A 78 -0.55 -2.17 7.79
N PHE A 79 -0.60 -2.88 6.66
CA PHE A 79 -0.86 -2.29 5.35
C PHE A 79 -2.27 -2.64 4.86
N TYR A 80 -3.05 -1.62 4.52
CA TYR A 80 -4.41 -1.75 4.04
C TYR A 80 -4.51 -1.29 2.60
N PHE A 81 -5.00 -2.15 1.70
CA PHE A 81 -5.10 -1.85 0.28
C PHE A 81 -6.54 -1.83 -0.19
N THR A 82 -6.91 -0.81 -0.96
CA THR A 82 -8.09 -0.89 -1.81
C THR A 82 -7.72 -1.53 -3.15
N ILE A 83 -8.48 -2.55 -3.53
CA ILE A 83 -8.28 -3.27 -4.78
C ILE A 83 -9.55 -3.13 -5.62
N SER A 84 -9.44 -2.46 -6.76
CA SER A 84 -10.56 -2.17 -7.66
C SER A 84 -10.80 -3.30 -8.66
N CYS A 85 -11.07 -4.50 -8.15
CA CYS A 85 -11.55 -5.65 -8.93
C CYS A 85 -12.45 -6.55 -8.10
N ASP A 86 -13.18 -7.44 -8.77
CA ASP A 86 -13.96 -8.46 -8.09
C ASP A 86 -13.02 -9.51 -7.46
N LYS A 87 -13.46 -10.11 -6.35
CA LYS A 87 -12.67 -11.12 -5.62
C LYS A 87 -12.33 -12.33 -6.48
N GLU A 88 -13.23 -12.70 -7.39
CA GLU A 88 -13.07 -13.83 -8.30
C GLU A 88 -11.95 -13.62 -9.34
N ASP A 89 -11.60 -12.36 -9.62
CA ASP A 89 -10.52 -12.01 -10.54
C ASP A 89 -9.14 -12.03 -9.89
N LEU A 90 -9.07 -12.08 -8.54
CA LEU A 90 -7.81 -12.09 -7.82
C LEU A 90 -7.18 -13.49 -7.82
N PRO A 91 -5.86 -13.59 -8.05
CA PRO A 91 -5.12 -14.83 -7.81
C PRO A 91 -5.32 -15.26 -6.36
N VAL A 92 -5.51 -16.56 -6.14
CA VAL A 92 -5.74 -17.13 -4.82
C VAL A 92 -4.55 -16.89 -3.91
N GLU A 93 -3.35 -16.84 -4.49
CA GLU A 93 -2.07 -16.59 -3.82
C GLU A 93 -2.01 -15.21 -3.14
N VAL A 94 -2.85 -14.25 -3.53
CA VAL A 94 -2.95 -12.96 -2.80
C VAL A 94 -3.40 -13.20 -1.35
N PHE A 95 -4.26 -14.19 -1.13
CA PHE A 95 -4.81 -14.50 0.19
C PHE A 95 -3.83 -15.28 1.09
N ASP A 96 -2.66 -15.68 0.58
CA ASP A 96 -1.58 -16.22 1.41
C ASP A 96 -0.90 -15.10 2.24
N TYR A 97 -1.01 -13.85 1.79
CA TYR A 97 -0.37 -12.68 2.41
C TYR A 97 -1.36 -11.65 2.97
N CYS A 98 -2.62 -11.69 2.53
CA CYS A 98 -3.61 -10.66 2.84
C CYS A 98 -4.94 -11.28 3.26
N GLU A 99 -5.59 -10.67 4.25
CA GLU A 99 -6.95 -10.99 4.66
C GLU A 99 -7.93 -9.93 4.14
N GLU A 100 -9.17 -10.34 3.88
CA GLU A 100 -10.26 -9.43 3.52
C GLU A 100 -10.85 -8.82 4.80
N LEU A 101 -11.05 -7.50 4.80
CA LEU A 101 -11.63 -6.71 5.89
C LEU A 101 -13.08 -6.33 5.63
#